data_AF-A0A1B6BW56-F1
#
_entry.id   AF-A0A1B6BW56-F1
#
_cell.length_a   1.000
_cell.length_b   1.000
_cell.length_c   1.000
_cell.angle_alpha   90.00
_cell.angle_beta   90.00
_cell.angle_gamma   90.00
#
_symmetry.space_group_name_H-M   'P 1'
#
loop_
_entity.id
_entity.type
_entity.pdbx_description
1 polymer ?
#
loop_
_entity_poly.entity_id
_entity_poly.type
_entity_poly.pdbx_seq_one_letter_code
_entity_poly.pdbx_strand_id
1 'polypeptide(L)'
;MNENNIPHKDENPILHVLVIGFHHKKGCQVEYSYPPLLEGESENTECPPGWKYLPTLALPDGSHNFDEDTVYFHLPSLVDPKQTVFGISCFRQIPVEKLKNRTADITRGTVQKSVCVLSSVPLYGHIQVKMELITHAYFKEGDFTKVSLLKDTYHHLNDCLKQIHDLHGAPQLFVGLSPRNLILQFRHKTLLLFKLLLLERRVIFYRSPVQPLCAAILSLLSLHPGMMENGLYQCACVKTSRPMSPIPQFMETPKTEASNNTDVKISKVEEKTKEPDKISDSLVENHFNYDLDKENESENI
;
A
#
# COMPACT_ATOMS: atom_id res chain seq x y z
N MET A 1 -4.20 -5.90 -32.95
CA MET A 1 -3.21 -6.69 -32.18
C MET A 1 -1.92 -5.92 -32.26
N ASN A 2 -1.53 -5.23 -31.18
CA ASN A 2 -0.27 -4.49 -31.11
C ASN A 2 0.72 -5.34 -30.31
N GLU A 3 1.75 -5.83 -30.99
CA GLU A 3 2.78 -6.77 -30.48
C GLU A 3 3.92 -6.11 -29.68
N ASN A 4 3.72 -4.94 -29.07
CA ASN A 4 4.81 -4.21 -28.40
C ASN A 4 4.70 -4.13 -26.88
N ASN A 5 4.14 -5.14 -26.21
CA ASN A 5 4.19 -5.25 -24.75
C ASN A 5 4.49 -6.70 -24.33
N ILE A 6 5.63 -7.22 -24.81
CA ILE A 6 6.23 -8.41 -24.21
C ILE A 6 6.89 -7.92 -22.91
N PRO A 7 6.43 -8.31 -21.72
CA PRO A 7 7.13 -7.95 -20.48
C PRO A 7 8.54 -8.56 -20.54
N HIS A 8 9.55 -7.78 -20.14
CA HIS A 8 10.92 -8.27 -20.00
C HIS A 8 10.92 -9.55 -19.16
N LYS A 9 11.17 -10.69 -19.81
CA LYS A 9 11.10 -12.04 -19.21
C LYS A 9 12.16 -12.29 -18.12
N ASP A 10 13.08 -11.33 -17.92
CA ASP A 10 14.23 -11.43 -17.03
C ASP A 10 14.16 -10.53 -15.78
N GLU A 11 13.08 -9.75 -15.59
CA GLU A 11 12.94 -8.91 -14.40
C GLU A 11 12.39 -9.68 -13.19
N ASN A 12 13.01 -9.46 -12.03
CA ASN A 12 12.64 -10.09 -10.77
C ASN A 12 11.27 -9.57 -10.28
N PRO A 13 10.28 -10.43 -9.98
CA PRO A 13 8.97 -10.00 -9.47
C PRO A 13 9.02 -9.29 -8.11
N ILE A 14 10.01 -9.62 -7.27
CA ILE A 14 10.32 -8.86 -6.06
C ILE A 14 11.38 -7.83 -6.41
N LEU A 15 11.03 -6.57 -6.21
CA LEU A 15 11.86 -5.40 -6.50
C LEU A 15 12.78 -5.09 -5.33
N HIS A 16 12.25 -5.05 -4.11
CA HIS A 16 13.01 -4.74 -2.90
C HIS A 16 12.46 -5.49 -1.68
N VAL A 17 13.36 -5.84 -0.75
CA VAL A 17 13.08 -6.21 0.63
C VAL A 17 13.65 -5.13 1.55
N LEU A 18 12.85 -4.66 2.49
CA LEU A 18 13.13 -3.48 3.30
C LEU A 18 12.92 -3.80 4.77
N VAL A 19 13.67 -3.11 5.63
CA VAL A 19 13.34 -2.98 7.06
C VAL A 19 12.97 -1.53 7.33
N ILE A 20 11.82 -1.33 7.94
CA ILE A 20 11.35 -0.02 8.38
C ILE A 20 11.28 -0.06 9.91
N GLY A 21 11.82 0.95 10.57
CA GLY A 21 11.72 1.11 12.01
C GLY A 21 11.14 2.45 12.40
N PHE A 22 10.72 2.55 13.65
CA PHE A 22 10.21 3.79 14.23
C PHE A 22 11.25 4.46 15.12
N HIS A 23 11.65 5.68 14.77
CA HIS A 23 12.51 6.53 15.60
C HIS A 23 11.67 7.61 16.29
N HIS A 24 11.70 7.68 17.62
CA HIS A 24 10.84 8.55 18.44
C HIS A 24 10.88 10.05 18.10
N LYS A 25 11.97 10.57 17.51
CA LYS A 25 12.07 11.96 17.00
C LYS A 25 11.84 12.13 15.50
N LYS A 26 12.08 11.08 14.71
CA LYS A 26 12.14 11.18 13.23
C LYS A 26 10.95 10.49 12.55
N GLY A 27 10.15 9.73 13.30
CA GLY A 27 9.07 8.91 12.78
C GLY A 27 9.57 7.61 12.15
N CYS A 28 8.78 7.05 11.23
CA CYS A 28 9.11 5.85 10.48
C CYS A 28 10.26 6.12 9.50
N GLN A 29 11.26 5.24 9.46
CA GLN A 29 12.43 5.35 8.58
C GLN A 29 12.78 3.99 7.98
N VAL A 30 13.25 3.99 6.73
CA VAL A 30 13.95 2.80 6.21
C VAL A 30 15.26 2.66 6.99
N GLU A 31 15.53 1.48 7.48
CA GLU A 31 16.79 1.12 8.15
C GLU A 31 17.67 0.24 7.27
N TYR A 32 17.06 -0.51 6.36
CA TYR A 32 17.75 -1.37 5.43
C TYR A 32 16.94 -1.58 4.15
N SER A 33 17.63 -1.74 3.02
CA SER A 33 17.02 -2.12 1.75
C SER A 33 17.92 -3.07 0.95
N TYR A 34 17.31 -4.06 0.30
CA TYR A 34 17.99 -4.94 -0.64
C TYR A 34 17.08 -5.37 -1.80
N PRO A 35 17.51 -5.18 -3.05
CA PRO A 35 18.56 -4.25 -3.49
C PRO A 35 18.34 -2.82 -2.95
N PRO A 36 19.39 -1.97 -2.91
CA PRO A 36 19.27 -0.58 -2.50
C PRO A 36 18.16 0.16 -3.27
N LEU A 37 17.46 1.08 -2.60
CA LEU A 37 16.39 1.88 -3.21
C LEU A 37 16.90 2.89 -4.25
N LEU A 38 18.17 3.29 -4.15
CA LEU A 38 18.85 4.22 -5.05
C LEU A 38 20.10 3.53 -5.61
N GLU A 39 20.29 3.62 -6.93
CA GLU A 39 21.45 3.03 -7.61
C GLU A 39 22.76 3.69 -7.15
N GLY A 40 23.81 2.89 -6.94
CA GLY A 40 25.14 3.38 -6.58
C GLY A 40 25.36 3.66 -5.08
N GLU A 41 24.32 3.53 -4.25
CA GLU A 41 24.40 3.84 -2.82
C GLU A 41 24.03 2.61 -1.97
N SER A 42 25.01 1.75 -1.68
CA SER A 42 24.81 0.51 -0.92
C SER A 42 24.38 0.69 0.53
N GLU A 43 24.53 1.90 1.09
CA GLU A 43 24.20 2.21 2.49
C GLU A 43 23.16 3.33 2.64
N ASN A 44 22.68 3.94 1.53
CA ASN A 44 21.71 5.02 1.67
C ASN A 44 20.32 4.43 2.01
N THR A 45 19.76 4.89 3.12
CA THR A 45 18.42 4.54 3.59
C THR A 45 17.38 5.59 3.21
N GLU A 46 17.76 6.59 2.43
CA GLU A 46 16.82 7.59 1.92
C GLU A 46 15.89 7.00 0.87
N CYS A 47 14.62 7.38 0.94
CA CYS A 47 13.64 7.00 -0.05
C CYS A 47 13.75 7.92 -1.27
N PRO A 48 13.58 7.39 -2.50
CA PRO A 48 13.44 8.24 -3.68
C PRO A 48 12.26 9.20 -3.48
N PRO A 49 12.27 10.40 -4.09
CA PRO A 49 11.25 11.44 -3.87
C PRO A 49 9.81 10.94 -4.03
N GLY A 50 9.58 10.06 -5.01
CA GLY A 50 8.29 9.44 -5.30
C GLY A 50 7.77 8.48 -4.21
N TRP A 51 8.67 7.97 -3.37
CA TRP A 51 8.38 7.03 -2.28
C TRP A 51 8.64 7.65 -0.90
N LYS A 52 8.61 8.98 -0.77
CA LYS A 52 8.82 9.68 0.51
C LYS A 52 8.01 9.12 1.69
N TYR A 53 6.78 8.66 1.44
CA TYR A 53 5.88 8.11 2.47
C TYR A 53 5.90 6.58 2.59
N LEU A 54 6.78 5.88 1.86
CA LEU A 54 6.99 4.44 1.99
C LEU A 54 7.12 4.00 3.46
N PRO A 55 7.94 4.65 4.32
CA PRO A 55 8.07 4.22 5.71
C PRO A 55 6.76 4.27 6.50
N THR A 56 5.97 5.33 6.32
CA THR A 56 4.68 5.50 7.01
C THR A 56 3.61 4.56 6.47
N LEU A 57 3.65 4.21 5.18
CA LEU A 57 2.76 3.20 4.61
C LEU A 57 3.10 1.79 5.09
N ALA A 58 4.40 1.48 5.20
CA ALA A 58 4.88 0.17 5.65
C ALA A 58 4.72 -0.03 7.17
N LEU A 59 4.71 1.05 7.95
CA LEU A 59 4.47 1.03 9.39
C LEU A 59 3.40 2.09 9.74
N PRO A 60 2.10 1.76 9.56
CA PRO A 60 1.01 2.72 9.68
C PRO A 60 0.79 3.16 11.12
N ASP A 61 0.18 4.33 11.30
CA ASP A 61 -0.20 4.81 12.64
C ASP A 61 -1.12 3.83 13.36
N GLY A 62 -0.95 3.70 14.67
CA GLY A 62 -1.69 2.75 15.50
C GLY A 62 -1.18 1.30 15.44
N SER A 63 -0.18 1.00 14.61
CA SER A 63 0.48 -0.32 14.57
C SER A 63 1.11 -0.73 15.92
N HIS A 64 1.44 0.24 16.78
CA HIS A 64 1.90 0.00 18.15
C HIS A 64 0.82 -0.55 19.11
N ASN A 65 -0.42 -0.69 18.66
CA ASN A 65 -1.49 -1.33 19.42
C ASN A 65 -1.56 -2.84 19.21
N PHE A 66 -0.73 -3.40 18.31
CA PHE A 66 -0.74 -4.81 17.94
C PHE A 66 0.64 -5.42 18.06
N ASP A 67 0.71 -6.65 18.56
CA ASP A 67 1.97 -7.42 18.59
C ASP A 67 2.49 -7.68 17.19
N GLU A 68 1.59 -7.98 16.25
CA GLU A 68 1.89 -8.15 14.83
C GLU A 68 0.65 -7.88 13.97
N ASP A 69 0.88 -7.45 12.73
CA ASP A 69 -0.15 -7.34 11.69
C ASP A 69 0.54 -7.17 10.31
N THR A 70 -0.25 -7.20 9.24
CA THR A 70 0.24 -6.95 7.86
C THR A 70 -0.55 -5.84 7.17
N VAL A 71 0.15 -4.92 6.52
CA VAL A 71 -0.46 -3.90 5.66
C VAL A 71 -0.10 -4.13 4.19
N TYR A 72 -1.09 -3.96 3.32
CA TYR A 72 -0.89 -3.87 1.87
C TYR A 72 -1.07 -2.43 1.42
N PHE A 73 -0.15 -1.94 0.61
CA PHE A 73 -0.21 -0.59 0.07
C PHE A 73 0.34 -0.55 -1.35
N HIS A 74 0.22 0.61 -1.99
CA HIS A 74 0.60 0.79 -3.38
C HIS A 74 1.49 2.02 -3.50
N LEU A 75 2.49 1.94 -4.37
CA LEU A 75 3.37 3.04 -4.73
C LEU A 75 3.35 3.25 -6.24
N PRO A 76 3.55 4.49 -6.73
CA PRO A 76 3.80 4.70 -8.14
C PRO A 76 5.14 4.05 -8.52
N SER A 77 5.23 3.45 -9.71
CA SER A 77 6.53 3.03 -10.24
C SER A 77 7.45 4.23 -10.44
N LEU A 78 8.75 4.04 -10.20
CA LEU A 78 9.77 5.06 -10.43
C LEU A 78 10.22 5.12 -11.89
N VAL A 79 9.89 4.08 -12.67
CA VAL A 79 10.36 3.89 -14.05
C VAL A 79 9.22 4.11 -15.05
N ASP A 80 8.00 3.66 -14.73
CA ASP A 80 6.84 3.75 -15.63
C ASP A 80 5.66 4.48 -14.94
N PRO A 81 5.20 5.63 -15.45
CA PRO A 81 4.07 6.36 -14.87
C PRO A 81 2.73 5.61 -14.90
N LYS A 82 2.62 4.51 -15.65
CA LYS A 82 1.42 3.69 -15.79
C LYS A 82 1.50 2.38 -15.02
N GLN A 83 2.46 2.25 -14.11
CA GLN A 83 2.64 1.07 -13.29
C GLN A 83 2.55 1.36 -11.79
N THR A 84 2.06 0.34 -11.09
CA THR A 84 1.93 0.32 -9.65
C THR A 84 2.92 -0.69 -9.08
N VAL A 85 3.59 -0.30 -8.00
CA VAL A 85 4.41 -1.19 -7.17
C VAL A 85 3.57 -1.59 -5.96
N PHE A 86 3.53 -2.89 -5.69
CA PHE A 86 2.73 -3.50 -4.64
C PHE A 86 3.56 -3.72 -3.39
N GLY A 87 3.18 -3.05 -2.30
CA GLY A 87 3.83 -3.15 -0.99
C GLY A 87 3.12 -4.14 -0.08
N ILE A 88 3.88 -5.07 0.50
CA ILE A 88 3.44 -6.03 1.51
C ILE A 88 4.36 -5.85 2.72
N SER A 89 3.84 -5.34 3.84
CA SER A 89 4.65 -5.07 5.03
C SER A 89 4.09 -5.78 6.25
N CYS A 90 4.90 -6.67 6.82
CA CYS A 90 4.58 -7.38 8.05
C CYS A 90 5.31 -6.68 9.19
N PHE A 91 4.55 -6.10 10.11
CA PHE A 91 5.11 -5.39 11.26
C PHE A 91 4.94 -6.17 12.55
N ARG A 92 5.88 -5.97 13.47
CA ARG A 92 5.90 -6.65 14.76
C ARG A 92 6.49 -5.76 15.84
N GLN A 93 6.01 -5.95 17.06
CA GLN A 93 6.60 -5.39 18.27
C GLN A 93 7.46 -6.41 18.99
N ILE A 94 8.58 -5.94 19.52
CA ILE A 94 9.48 -6.73 20.32
C ILE A 94 9.85 -5.99 21.61
N PRO A 95 9.67 -6.60 22.79
CA PRO A 95 10.15 -6.05 24.04
C PRO A 95 11.68 -5.90 24.04
N VAL A 96 12.19 -4.83 24.66
CA VAL A 96 13.64 -4.51 24.67
C VAL A 96 14.46 -5.57 25.41
N GLU A 97 13.84 -6.39 26.25
CA GLU A 97 14.45 -7.54 26.92
C GLU A 97 14.86 -8.65 25.92
N LYS A 98 14.19 -8.75 24.77
CA LYS A 98 14.48 -9.75 23.74
C LYS A 98 15.51 -9.29 22.71
N LEU A 99 15.98 -8.04 22.80
CA LEU A 99 16.99 -7.48 21.90
C LEU A 99 18.39 -7.84 22.36
N LYS A 100 19.20 -8.36 21.44
CA LYS A 100 20.62 -8.66 21.69
C LYS A 100 21.46 -7.39 21.71
N ASN A 101 21.17 -6.47 20.80
CA ASN A 101 21.87 -5.20 20.66
C ASN A 101 20.95 -4.05 21.07
N ARG A 102 21.32 -3.32 22.13
CA ARG A 102 20.60 -2.14 22.61
C ARG A 102 21.34 -0.88 22.20
N THR A 103 20.72 -0.08 21.36
CA THR A 103 21.21 1.23 20.96
C THR A 103 20.56 2.34 21.81
N ALA A 104 21.25 3.46 21.98
CA ALA A 104 20.86 4.53 22.91
C ALA A 104 19.56 5.27 22.51
N ASP A 105 19.10 5.08 21.29
CA ASP A 105 17.85 5.61 20.72
C ASP A 105 16.60 4.82 21.15
N ILE A 106 16.77 3.63 21.73
CA ILE A 106 15.71 2.80 22.28
C ILE A 106 15.30 3.34 23.65
N THR A 107 14.30 4.22 23.65
CA THR A 107 13.80 4.90 24.85
C THR A 107 12.48 4.34 25.40
N ARG A 108 11.85 3.41 24.67
CA ARG A 108 10.57 2.75 25.03
C ARG A 108 10.81 1.30 25.42
N GLY A 109 9.87 0.71 26.16
CA GLY A 109 9.91 -0.71 26.56
C GLY A 109 9.74 -1.71 25.40
N THR A 110 9.26 -1.24 24.24
CA THR A 110 9.16 -2.04 23.01
C THR A 110 9.80 -1.30 21.84
N VAL A 111 10.35 -2.08 20.91
CA VAL A 111 10.80 -1.64 19.59
C VAL A 111 9.81 -2.15 18.57
N GLN A 112 9.48 -1.30 17.60
CA GLN A 112 8.57 -1.61 16.53
C GLN A 112 9.27 -1.48 15.19
N LYS A 113 9.21 -2.54 14.40
CA LYS A 113 9.78 -2.60 13.05
C LYS A 113 8.84 -3.35 12.11
N SER A 114 9.06 -3.22 10.82
CA SER A 114 8.44 -4.04 9.81
C SER A 114 9.45 -4.55 8.80
N VAL A 115 9.17 -5.74 8.26
CA VAL A 115 9.84 -6.24 7.06
C VAL A 115 8.87 -6.07 5.91
N CYS A 116 9.27 -5.31 4.89
CA CYS A 116 8.43 -4.92 3.77
C CYS A 116 9.00 -5.43 2.46
N VAL A 117 8.12 -5.95 1.61
CA VAL A 117 8.42 -6.38 0.24
C VAL A 117 7.74 -5.42 -0.73
N LEU A 118 8.50 -4.95 -1.71
CA LEU A 118 7.97 -4.26 -2.89
C LEU A 118 8.00 -5.22 -4.08
N SER A 119 6.88 -5.39 -4.75
CA SER A 119 6.70 -6.32 -5.87
C SER A 119 6.08 -5.64 -7.09
N SER A 120 6.43 -6.13 -8.28
CA SER A 120 5.78 -5.76 -9.54
C SER A 120 4.48 -6.53 -9.80
N VAL A 121 4.14 -7.52 -8.98
CA VAL A 121 2.90 -8.33 -9.12
C VAL A 121 2.07 -8.32 -7.83
N PRO A 122 0.72 -8.30 -7.91
CA PRO A 122 -0.16 -8.18 -6.76
C PRO A 122 -0.41 -9.51 -6.03
N LEU A 123 0.64 -10.29 -5.77
CA LEU A 123 0.56 -11.59 -5.08
C LEU A 123 0.51 -11.44 -3.55
N TYR A 124 -0.40 -10.60 -3.04
CA TYR A 124 -0.42 -10.13 -1.65
C TYR A 124 -0.40 -11.27 -0.62
N GLY A 125 -1.41 -12.13 -0.62
CA GLY A 125 -1.52 -13.19 0.38
C GLY A 125 -0.43 -14.24 0.24
N HIS A 126 0.00 -14.55 -0.99
CA HIS A 126 1.08 -15.50 -1.22
C HIS A 126 2.44 -15.00 -0.68
N ILE A 127 2.73 -13.70 -0.87
CA ILE A 127 3.92 -13.06 -0.31
C ILE A 127 3.79 -12.93 1.20
N GLN A 128 2.63 -12.49 1.72
CA GLN A 128 2.38 -12.34 3.16
C GLN A 128 2.71 -13.61 3.93
N VAL A 129 2.18 -14.77 3.53
CA VAL A 129 2.37 -16.04 4.28
C VAL A 129 3.85 -16.37 4.46
N LYS A 130 4.68 -16.13 3.45
CA LYS A 130 6.13 -16.35 3.54
C LYS A 130 6.81 -15.27 4.39
N MET A 131 6.40 -14.02 4.19
CA MET A 131 6.95 -12.88 4.90
C MET A 131 6.66 -12.91 6.40
N GLU A 132 5.52 -13.43 6.84
CA GLU A 132 5.22 -13.61 8.26
C GLU A 132 6.21 -14.56 8.94
N LEU A 133 6.54 -15.68 8.28
CA LEU A 133 7.52 -16.65 8.80
C LEU A 133 8.94 -16.05 8.88
N ILE A 134 9.34 -15.33 7.83
CA ILE A 134 10.65 -14.68 7.74
C ILE A 134 10.75 -13.55 8.76
N THR A 135 9.72 -12.71 8.87
CA THR A 135 9.63 -11.64 9.86
C THR A 135 9.69 -12.21 11.26
N HIS A 136 8.96 -13.29 11.54
CA HIS A 136 9.06 -13.96 12.82
C HIS A 136 10.49 -14.43 13.14
N ALA A 137 11.18 -15.06 12.17
CA ALA A 137 12.56 -15.51 12.33
C ALA A 137 13.53 -14.34 12.56
N TYR A 138 13.40 -13.26 11.78
CA TYR A 138 14.20 -12.04 11.90
C TYR A 138 14.07 -11.41 13.29
N PHE A 139 12.84 -11.28 13.80
CA PHE A 139 12.59 -10.76 15.15
C PHE A 139 13.03 -11.71 16.25
N LYS A 140 12.91 -13.02 16.05
CA LYS A 140 13.38 -14.04 17.01
C LYS A 140 14.89 -14.02 17.15
N GLU A 141 15.64 -13.69 16.09
CA GLU A 141 17.08 -13.53 16.18
C GLU A 141 17.48 -12.38 17.11
N GLY A 142 16.69 -11.31 17.17
CA GLY A 142 16.88 -10.18 18.11
C GLY A 142 18.12 -9.32 17.82
N ASP A 143 18.83 -9.58 16.73
CA ASP A 143 19.97 -8.82 16.24
C ASP A 143 19.68 -8.29 14.84
N PHE A 144 19.19 -7.06 14.77
CA PHE A 144 18.77 -6.40 13.53
C PHE A 144 19.94 -5.89 12.67
N THR A 145 21.19 -6.09 13.10
CA THR A 145 22.37 -5.80 12.26
C THR A 145 22.60 -6.90 11.21
N LYS A 146 22.01 -8.08 11.43
CA LYS A 146 22.17 -9.24 10.55
C LYS A 146 21.16 -9.21 9.42
N VAL A 147 21.55 -8.48 8.38
CA VAL A 147 20.73 -8.28 7.18
C VAL A 147 20.87 -9.41 6.14
N SER A 148 21.67 -10.45 6.42
CA SER A 148 21.83 -11.60 5.51
C SER A 148 20.51 -12.31 5.23
N LEU A 149 19.68 -12.48 6.28
CA LEU A 149 18.35 -13.08 6.15
C LEU A 149 17.47 -12.34 5.14
N LEU A 150 17.61 -11.01 5.04
CA LEU A 150 16.80 -10.18 4.14
C LEU A 150 17.26 -10.32 2.69
N LYS A 151 18.56 -10.47 2.46
CA LYS A 151 19.10 -10.81 1.13
C LYS A 151 18.64 -12.19 0.68
N ASP A 152 18.73 -13.17 1.58
CA ASP A 152 18.25 -14.54 1.31
C ASP A 152 16.75 -14.54 1.03
N THR A 153 15.98 -13.72 1.75
CA THR A 153 14.54 -13.52 1.51
C THR A 153 14.27 -13.00 0.10
N TYR A 154 15.01 -11.99 -0.35
CA TYR A 154 14.87 -11.43 -1.70
C TYR A 154 15.10 -12.50 -2.78
N HIS A 155 16.18 -13.26 -2.67
CA HIS A 155 16.50 -14.31 -3.63
C HIS A 155 15.47 -15.44 -3.60
N HIS A 156 15.14 -15.94 -2.40
CA HIS A 156 14.15 -17.00 -2.23
C HIS A 156 12.80 -16.62 -2.84
N LEU A 157 12.27 -15.44 -2.49
CA LEU A 157 10.96 -15.01 -3.01
C LEU A 157 10.97 -14.93 -4.53
N ASN A 158 12.03 -14.36 -5.12
CA ASN A 158 12.16 -14.30 -6.58
C ASN A 158 12.25 -15.69 -7.21
N ASP A 159 13.06 -16.59 -6.66
CA ASP A 159 13.20 -17.96 -7.17
C ASP A 159 11.88 -18.71 -7.13
N CYS A 160 11.11 -18.53 -6.04
CA CYS A 160 9.80 -19.16 -5.93
C CYS A 160 8.77 -18.55 -6.90
N LEU A 161 8.77 -17.24 -7.10
CA LEU A 161 7.84 -16.58 -8.02
C LEU A 161 8.17 -16.89 -9.48
N LYS A 162 9.45 -17.03 -9.84
CA LYS A 162 9.89 -17.45 -11.18
C LYS A 162 9.44 -18.86 -11.57
N GLN A 163 9.13 -19.71 -10.59
CA GLN A 163 8.57 -21.05 -10.86
C GLN A 163 7.10 -21.00 -11.29
N ILE A 164 6.41 -19.87 -11.12
CA ILE A 164 5.03 -19.68 -11.53
C ILE A 164 5.02 -19.30 -13.01
N HIS A 165 4.47 -20.19 -13.86
CA HIS A 165 4.47 -20.02 -15.33
C HIS A 165 3.72 -18.75 -15.80
N ASP A 166 2.60 -18.44 -15.17
CA ASP A 166 1.81 -17.24 -15.45
C ASP A 166 1.45 -16.56 -14.13
N LEU A 167 2.16 -15.46 -13.82
CA LEU A 167 1.93 -14.66 -12.62
C LEU A 167 0.60 -13.89 -12.65
N HIS A 168 0.08 -13.58 -13.83
CA HIS A 168 -1.16 -12.80 -14.00
C HIS A 168 -2.41 -13.66 -13.99
N GLY A 169 -2.31 -14.95 -14.34
CA GLY A 169 -3.37 -15.95 -14.21
C GLY A 169 -3.22 -16.86 -12.99
N ALA A 170 -2.27 -16.57 -12.10
CA ALA A 170 -1.92 -17.42 -10.97
C ALA A 170 -3.08 -17.50 -9.94
N PRO A 171 -3.51 -18.71 -9.50
CA PRO A 171 -4.44 -18.86 -8.37
C PRO A 171 -3.93 -18.16 -7.10
N GLN A 172 -2.62 -17.97 -6.98
CA GLN A 172 -1.93 -17.27 -5.90
C GLN A 172 -2.39 -15.82 -5.73
N LEU A 173 -2.95 -15.19 -6.77
CA LEU A 173 -3.54 -13.84 -6.71
C LEU A 173 -4.71 -13.75 -5.73
N PHE A 174 -5.41 -14.88 -5.49
CA PHE A 174 -6.60 -14.94 -4.64
C PHE A 174 -6.31 -15.46 -3.23
N VAL A 175 -5.05 -15.76 -2.91
CA VAL A 175 -4.66 -16.23 -1.57
C VAL A 175 -5.01 -15.15 -0.54
N GLY A 176 -5.72 -15.55 0.53
CA GLY A 176 -6.17 -14.64 1.59
C GLY A 176 -7.46 -13.88 1.27
N LEU A 177 -7.99 -13.98 0.05
CA LEU A 177 -9.26 -13.36 -0.32
C LEU A 177 -10.43 -14.31 -0.04
N SER A 178 -11.52 -13.77 0.50
CA SER A 178 -12.71 -14.56 0.82
C SER A 178 -13.98 -13.75 0.58
N PRO A 179 -14.59 -13.89 -0.62
CA PRO A 179 -15.92 -13.37 -0.89
C PRO A 179 -16.96 -13.86 0.11
N ARG A 180 -16.81 -15.10 0.61
CA ARG A 180 -17.67 -15.65 1.66
C ARG A 180 -17.59 -14.81 2.94
N ASN A 181 -16.39 -14.53 3.44
CA ASN A 181 -16.22 -13.74 4.66
C ASN A 181 -16.71 -12.30 4.45
N LEU A 182 -16.45 -11.71 3.28
CA LEU A 182 -16.97 -10.40 2.89
C LEU A 182 -18.50 -10.37 2.95
N ILE A 183 -19.18 -11.36 2.34
CA ILE A 183 -20.65 -11.47 2.34
C ILE A 183 -21.18 -11.71 3.74
N LEU A 184 -20.55 -12.55 4.56
CA LEU A 184 -21.02 -12.78 5.93
C LEU A 184 -20.87 -11.52 6.79
N GLN A 185 -19.79 -10.76 6.61
CA GLN A 185 -19.51 -9.53 7.34
C GLN A 185 -20.46 -8.38 6.94
N PHE A 186 -20.65 -8.15 5.63
CA PHE A 186 -21.41 -6.99 5.14
C PHE A 186 -22.85 -7.33 4.72
N ARG A 187 -23.19 -8.61 4.55
CA ARG A 187 -24.51 -9.10 4.08
C ARG A 187 -24.94 -8.36 2.81
N HIS A 188 -26.16 -7.84 2.78
CA HIS A 188 -26.69 -7.06 1.65
C HIS A 188 -25.86 -5.80 1.35
N LYS A 189 -25.11 -5.25 2.33
CA LYS A 189 -24.24 -4.08 2.10
C LYS A 189 -23.07 -4.41 1.17
N THR A 190 -22.73 -5.68 0.96
CA THR A 190 -21.75 -6.09 -0.07
C THR A 190 -22.18 -5.60 -1.45
N LEU A 191 -23.48 -5.67 -1.77
CA LEU A 191 -24.01 -5.17 -3.05
C LEU A 191 -23.94 -3.64 -3.15
N LEU A 192 -24.13 -2.93 -2.04
CA LEU A 192 -23.95 -1.48 -2.00
C LEU A 192 -22.49 -1.10 -2.25
N LEU A 193 -21.55 -1.77 -1.57
CA LEU A 193 -20.11 -1.55 -1.76
C LEU A 193 -19.68 -1.87 -3.20
N PHE A 194 -20.16 -2.99 -3.76
CA PHE A 194 -19.87 -3.35 -5.14
C PHE A 194 -20.48 -2.36 -6.15
N LYS A 195 -21.71 -1.89 -5.89
CA LYS A 195 -22.31 -0.79 -6.67
C LYS A 195 -21.49 0.50 -6.60
N LEU A 196 -20.98 0.87 -5.43
CA LEU A 196 -20.13 2.06 -5.27
C LEU A 196 -18.81 1.91 -6.04
N LEU A 197 -18.22 0.71 -6.04
CA LEU A 197 -17.05 0.39 -6.84
C LEU A 197 -17.32 0.58 -8.34
N LEU A 198 -18.42 0.01 -8.87
CA LEU A 198 -18.81 0.12 -10.28
C LEU A 198 -19.15 1.56 -10.70
N LEU A 199 -19.60 2.39 -9.76
CA LEU A 199 -19.89 3.81 -9.99
C LEU A 199 -18.68 4.72 -9.73
N GLU A 200 -17.50 4.15 -9.50
CA GLU A 200 -16.24 4.87 -9.22
C GLU A 200 -16.40 5.91 -8.11
N ARG A 201 -17.18 5.58 -7.08
CA ARG A 201 -17.44 6.50 -5.96
C ARG A 201 -16.26 6.52 -5.01
N ARG A 202 -16.08 7.67 -4.37
CA ARG A 202 -15.10 7.84 -3.28
C ARG A 202 -15.62 7.14 -2.03
N VAL A 203 -14.95 6.07 -1.63
CA VAL A 203 -15.29 5.29 -0.44
C VAL A 203 -14.06 5.24 0.46
N ILE A 204 -14.25 5.53 1.75
CA ILE A 204 -13.19 5.40 2.76
C ILE A 204 -13.57 4.24 3.68
N PHE A 205 -12.60 3.35 3.90
CA PHE A 205 -12.74 2.23 4.82
C PHE A 205 -11.91 2.49 6.08
N TYR A 206 -12.52 2.25 7.24
CA TYR A 206 -11.86 2.38 8.54
C TYR A 206 -12.01 1.07 9.32
N ARG A 207 -10.89 0.48 9.72
CA ARG A 207 -10.84 -0.72 10.56
C ARG A 207 -9.45 -0.84 11.18
N SER A 208 -9.41 -1.39 12.39
CA SER A 208 -8.22 -1.80 13.10
C SER A 208 -8.49 -3.20 13.68
N PRO A 209 -7.60 -4.21 13.55
CA PRO A 209 -6.33 -4.22 12.83
C PRO A 209 -6.47 -4.02 11.30
N VAL A 210 -5.35 -3.75 10.61
CA VAL A 210 -5.31 -3.34 9.20
C VAL A 210 -5.33 -4.52 8.23
N GLN A 211 -4.74 -5.68 8.53
CA GLN A 211 -4.73 -6.81 7.59
C GLN A 211 -6.15 -7.23 7.18
N PRO A 212 -7.12 -7.39 8.11
CA PRO A 212 -8.48 -7.75 7.74
C PRO A 212 -9.21 -6.66 6.93
N LEU A 213 -8.75 -5.41 6.99
CA LEU A 213 -9.22 -4.32 6.14
C LEU A 213 -8.74 -4.50 4.70
N CYS A 214 -7.42 -4.68 4.54
CA CYS A 214 -6.80 -4.93 3.24
C CYS A 214 -7.43 -6.16 2.56
N ALA A 215 -7.61 -7.26 3.30
CA ALA A 215 -8.25 -8.48 2.79
C ALA A 215 -9.71 -8.25 2.37
N ALA A 216 -10.48 -7.45 3.11
CA ALA A 216 -11.86 -7.11 2.74
C ALA A 216 -11.93 -6.24 1.47
N ILE A 217 -11.06 -5.23 1.35
CA ILE A 217 -10.97 -4.38 0.16
C ILE A 217 -10.59 -5.21 -1.06
N LEU A 218 -9.54 -6.03 -0.98
CA LEU A 218 -9.13 -6.90 -2.08
C LEU A 218 -10.20 -7.95 -2.42
N SER A 219 -10.90 -8.50 -1.41
CA SER A 219 -12.02 -9.43 -1.66
C SER A 219 -13.17 -8.75 -2.40
N LEU A 220 -13.48 -7.48 -2.07
CA LEU A 220 -14.48 -6.69 -2.79
C LEU A 220 -14.05 -6.43 -4.25
N LEU A 221 -12.77 -6.07 -4.44
CA LEU A 221 -12.20 -5.84 -5.78
C LEU A 221 -12.22 -7.13 -6.63
N SER A 222 -11.96 -8.29 -6.02
CA SER A 222 -12.00 -9.58 -6.71
C SER A 222 -13.37 -9.99 -7.25
N LEU A 223 -14.46 -9.34 -6.81
CA LEU A 223 -15.79 -9.54 -7.38
C LEU A 223 -15.91 -8.95 -8.80
N HIS A 224 -15.05 -8.00 -9.16
CA HIS A 224 -14.96 -7.49 -10.51
C HIS A 224 -14.04 -8.39 -11.35
N PRO A 225 -14.54 -9.02 -12.43
CA PRO A 225 -13.72 -9.90 -13.27
C PRO A 225 -12.45 -9.20 -13.77
N GLY A 226 -11.30 -9.89 -13.72
CA GLY A 226 -10.02 -9.39 -14.21
C GLY A 226 -9.35 -8.31 -13.34
N MET A 227 -9.95 -7.93 -12.21
CA MET A 227 -9.44 -6.86 -11.37
C MET A 227 -8.11 -7.22 -10.69
N MET A 228 -7.97 -8.45 -10.21
CA MET A 228 -6.74 -8.90 -9.54
C MET A 228 -5.61 -9.16 -10.54
N GLU A 229 -5.96 -9.64 -11.73
CA GLU A 229 -5.05 -10.05 -12.78
C GLU A 229 -4.44 -8.84 -13.50
N ASN A 230 -5.25 -7.80 -13.76
CA ASN A 230 -4.84 -6.65 -14.59
C ASN A 230 -5.33 -5.28 -14.07
N GLY A 231 -6.37 -5.23 -13.23
CA GLY A 231 -7.02 -3.97 -12.85
C GLY A 231 -6.20 -3.08 -11.92
N LEU A 232 -5.30 -3.65 -11.11
CA LEU A 232 -4.55 -2.91 -10.08
C LEU A 232 -3.28 -2.22 -10.59
N TYR A 233 -2.85 -2.45 -11.83
CA TYR A 233 -1.56 -1.96 -12.33
C TYR A 233 -1.49 -0.43 -12.45
N GLN A 234 -2.62 0.27 -12.46
CA GLN A 234 -2.67 1.74 -12.55
C GLN A 234 -3.24 2.42 -11.29
N CYS A 235 -3.44 1.69 -10.18
CA CYS A 235 -4.14 2.25 -9.02
C CYS A 235 -3.32 3.29 -8.23
N ALA A 236 -1.98 3.25 -8.32
CA ALA A 236 -1.12 4.29 -7.74
C ALA A 236 -0.82 5.44 -8.70
N CYS A 237 -1.30 5.39 -9.94
CA CYS A 237 -1.04 6.37 -10.99
C CYS A 237 -1.97 7.60 -10.91
N VAL A 238 -2.16 8.16 -9.71
CA VAL A 238 -3.10 9.26 -9.48
C VAL A 238 -2.40 10.61 -9.57
N LYS A 239 -2.80 11.42 -10.55
CA LYS A 239 -2.44 12.86 -10.60
C LYS A 239 -3.45 13.67 -9.82
N THR A 240 -3.19 13.89 -8.54
CA THR A 240 -3.98 14.81 -7.73
C THR A 240 -3.70 16.26 -8.14
N SER A 241 -4.72 17.11 -8.16
CA SER A 241 -4.57 18.55 -8.41
C SER A 241 -3.65 19.25 -7.39
N ARG A 242 -3.51 18.68 -6.19
CA ARG A 242 -2.55 19.06 -5.15
C ARG A 242 -1.88 17.79 -4.60
N PRO A 243 -0.69 17.42 -5.10
CA PRO A 243 -0.01 16.22 -4.64
C PRO A 243 0.52 16.41 -3.22
N MET A 244 0.12 15.49 -2.32
CA MET A 244 0.62 15.44 -0.94
C MET A 244 2.07 14.92 -0.86
N SER A 245 2.54 14.27 -1.93
CA SER A 245 3.88 13.69 -2.09
C SER A 245 4.54 14.26 -3.35
N PRO A 246 5.87 14.44 -3.41
CA PRO A 246 6.54 14.65 -4.69
C PRO A 246 6.19 13.51 -5.64
N ILE A 247 5.65 13.84 -6.82
CA ILE A 247 5.39 12.84 -7.87
C ILE A 247 6.75 12.44 -8.46
N PRO A 248 7.02 11.14 -8.72
CA PRO A 248 8.24 10.75 -9.44
C PRO A 248 8.37 11.57 -10.73
N GLN A 249 9.54 12.15 -10.96
CA GLN A 249 9.81 12.87 -12.20
C GLN A 249 10.12 11.84 -13.29
N PHE A 250 9.21 11.69 -14.25
CA PHE A 250 9.45 10.86 -15.42
C PHE A 250 10.05 11.75 -16.53
N MET A 251 11.02 11.22 -17.30
CA MET A 251 11.45 11.91 -18.52
C MET A 251 10.25 12.05 -19.45
N GLU A 252 9.85 13.29 -19.75
CA GLU A 252 8.72 13.55 -20.65
C GLU A 252 9.03 12.97 -22.04
N THR A 253 8.18 12.08 -22.55
CA THR A 253 8.12 11.81 -23.99
C THR A 253 7.82 13.12 -24.74
N PRO A 254 8.45 13.41 -25.89
CA PRO A 254 8.32 14.70 -26.56
C PRO A 254 6.85 15.04 -26.82
N LYS A 255 6.39 16.17 -26.28
CA LYS A 255 5.08 16.75 -26.61
C LYS A 255 5.09 17.09 -28.10
N THR A 256 4.18 16.50 -28.87
CA THR A 256 3.92 16.92 -30.24
C THR A 256 3.50 18.39 -30.20
N GLU A 257 4.30 19.23 -30.84
CA GLU A 257 4.04 20.66 -31.03
C GLU A 257 2.74 20.84 -31.82
N ALA A 258 1.78 21.57 -31.25
CA ALA A 258 0.77 22.27 -32.02
C ALA A 258 0.77 23.72 -31.54
N SER A 259 1.65 24.51 -32.14
CA SER A 259 1.51 25.96 -32.21
C SER A 259 0.24 26.29 -32.98
N ASN A 260 -0.56 27.21 -32.44
CA ASN A 260 -0.90 28.46 -33.11
C ASN A 260 -1.70 29.37 -32.16
N ASN A 261 -1.05 30.47 -31.80
CA ASN A 261 -1.67 31.70 -31.32
C ASN A 261 -2.60 32.26 -32.41
N THR A 262 -3.76 32.75 -32.00
CA THR A 262 -4.20 34.12 -32.37
C THR A 262 -5.12 34.67 -31.30
N ASP A 263 -4.68 35.75 -30.68
CA ASP A 263 -5.45 36.69 -29.89
C ASP A 263 -6.64 37.26 -30.68
N VAL A 264 -7.83 37.27 -30.09
CA VAL A 264 -8.85 38.29 -30.36
C VAL A 264 -9.49 38.72 -29.04
N LYS A 265 -9.15 39.94 -28.58
CA LYS A 265 -9.90 40.70 -27.59
C LYS A 265 -11.14 41.30 -28.25
N ILE A 266 -12.34 41.02 -27.75
CA ILE A 266 -13.50 41.91 -27.89
C ILE A 266 -14.19 42.05 -26.52
N SER A 267 -14.54 43.30 -26.25
CA SER A 267 -14.94 43.94 -25.01
C SER A 267 -16.39 43.68 -24.55
N LYS A 268 -16.55 43.81 -23.22
CA LYS A 268 -17.74 44.07 -22.40
C LYS A 268 -19.05 44.47 -23.12
N VAL A 269 -20.15 43.80 -22.70
CA VAL A 269 -21.43 44.46 -22.40
C VAL A 269 -21.90 43.96 -21.04
N GLU A 270 -22.07 44.89 -20.11
CA GLU A 270 -22.74 44.69 -18.81
C GLU A 270 -24.25 44.82 -19.02
N GLU A 271 -25.04 43.87 -18.52
CA GLU A 271 -26.41 44.16 -18.11
C GLU A 271 -26.68 43.46 -16.77
N LYS A 272 -26.86 44.30 -15.73
CA LYS A 272 -27.27 43.91 -14.38
C LYS A 272 -28.73 43.52 -14.39
N THR A 273 -29.13 42.42 -13.74
CA THR A 273 -30.06 42.48 -12.60
C THR A 273 -30.24 41.16 -11.83
N LYS A 274 -30.14 41.30 -10.50
CA LYS A 274 -30.80 40.56 -9.40
C LYS A 274 -30.22 39.22 -8.89
N GLU A 275 -29.48 39.33 -7.78
CA GLU A 275 -29.50 38.40 -6.62
C GLU A 275 -30.91 38.30 -5.99
N PRO A 276 -31.23 37.32 -5.11
CA PRO A 276 -30.32 36.53 -4.26
C PRO A 276 -30.61 35.01 -4.21
N ASP A 277 -29.65 34.20 -3.76
CA ASP A 277 -29.72 33.51 -2.46
C ASP A 277 -28.60 32.48 -2.26
N LYS A 278 -27.99 32.58 -1.07
CA LYS A 278 -26.99 31.65 -0.55
C LYS A 278 -27.62 30.27 -0.33
N ILE A 279 -27.04 29.23 -0.94
CA ILE A 279 -27.20 27.87 -0.44
C ILE A 279 -25.81 27.33 -0.12
N SER A 280 -25.61 27.11 1.17
CA SER A 280 -24.48 26.43 1.79
C SER A 280 -24.38 24.98 1.31
N ASP A 281 -23.23 24.59 0.76
CA ASP A 281 -22.87 23.18 0.62
C ASP A 281 -22.62 22.60 2.02
N SER A 282 -23.60 21.82 2.50
CA SER A 282 -23.43 20.99 3.69
C SER A 282 -22.75 19.67 3.30
N LEU A 283 -21.55 19.46 3.83
CA LEU A 283 -20.90 18.15 3.86
C LEU A 283 -21.73 17.25 4.78
N VAL A 284 -22.39 16.23 4.21
CA VAL A 284 -23.00 15.17 5.00
C VAL A 284 -21.89 14.22 5.44
N GLU A 285 -21.27 14.53 6.58
CA GLU A 285 -20.45 13.60 7.34
C GLU A 285 -21.36 12.56 8.01
N ASN A 286 -21.48 11.38 7.42
CA ASN A 286 -22.07 10.24 8.11
C ASN A 286 -21.02 9.62 9.04
N HIS A 287 -20.92 10.15 10.26
CA HIS A 287 -20.23 9.49 11.37
C HIS A 287 -21.06 8.28 11.83
N PHE A 288 -20.58 7.07 11.54
CA PHE A 288 -21.05 5.85 12.20
C PHE A 288 -20.09 5.50 13.32
N ASN A 289 -20.43 5.92 14.54
CA ASN A 289 -19.78 5.46 15.76
C ASN A 289 -20.41 4.12 16.17
N TYR A 290 -19.61 3.11 16.47
CA TYR A 290 -20.08 1.91 17.15
C TYR A 290 -19.24 1.65 18.39
N ASP A 291 -19.90 1.76 19.54
CA ASP A 291 -19.47 1.14 20.79
C ASP A 291 -19.58 -0.38 20.65
N LEU A 292 -18.45 -1.05 20.84
CA LEU A 292 -18.37 -2.48 21.12
C LEU A 292 -18.23 -2.60 22.64
N ASP A 293 -19.24 -3.18 23.30
CA ASP A 293 -19.11 -4.14 24.41
C ASP A 293 -20.36 -4.12 25.31
N LYS A 294 -21.08 -5.25 25.32
CA LYS A 294 -21.65 -5.94 26.49
C LYS A 294 -22.63 -7.03 26.04
N GLU A 295 -22.08 -8.19 25.69
CA GLU A 295 -22.75 -9.46 25.97
C GLU A 295 -21.97 -10.11 27.10
N ASN A 296 -22.56 -10.18 28.30
CA ASN A 296 -22.27 -11.20 29.29
C ASN A 296 -23.47 -11.36 30.24
N GLU A 297 -23.92 -12.62 30.28
CA GLU A 297 -24.45 -13.36 31.44
C GLU A 297 -25.73 -12.87 32.13
N SER A 298 -26.82 -13.61 31.89
CA SER A 298 -27.75 -14.02 32.94
C SER A 298 -28.59 -15.22 32.50
N GLU A 299 -27.98 -16.42 32.55
CA GLU A 299 -28.72 -17.63 32.90
C GLU A 299 -28.64 -17.78 34.43
N ASN A 300 -29.76 -17.54 35.10
CA ASN A 300 -30.16 -18.15 36.38
C ASN A 300 -31.54 -17.59 36.78
N ILE A 301 -32.58 -18.39 36.55
CA ILE A 301 -33.72 -18.77 37.43
C ILE A 301 -34.71 -19.55 36.56
#